data_AF-A0A194QC95-F1
#
_entry.id   AF-A0A194QC95-F1
#
_cell.length_a   1.000
_cell.length_b   1.000
_cell.length_c   1.000
_cell.angle_alpha   90.00
_cell.angle_beta   90.00
_cell.angle_gamma   90.00
#
_symmetry.space_group_name_H-M   'P 1'
#
loop_
_entity.id
_entity.type
_entity.pdbx_description
1 polymer ?
#
loop_
_entity_poly.entity_id
_entity_poly.type
_entity_poly.pdbx_seq_one_letter_code
_entity_poly.pdbx_strand_id
1 'polypeptide(L)'
;MTNLDIITFEDLEATDVISVELVPERKGLILKHCEYYVSSRRHGTTVTRRYNEFVQLCDVFCAKYPYRAVCRLPPKRVVVGGGSPVFLQRRRAALQRWLTLVARHPVLAHDADLRTFLCESSSRLDKPKHDEFVLAGTQDESPAQISIDEMQAAFVSEQEQLRLVQLGLNRLYKIFERVGGRCEAERADIRELGAALSALATAPAEPPAWLAVRHAIKTAADLATTMGESSIEEVDYEYGAGAKILLALDALGAYRELCGRLTRGLHGERAAAAAAQAHSAAATLLRKRHRFALTCCLEESRVARAYALAALECLQEPLRTHGVAHSRIATLWADLHSALTYTHTNKTK
;
A
#
# COMPACT_ATOMS: atom_id res chain seq x y z
N MET A 1 13.88 30.11 -7.38
CA MET A 1 13.20 28.90 -6.86
C MET A 1 12.33 29.34 -5.70
N THR A 2 11.09 29.72 -5.97
CA THR A 2 10.09 30.09 -4.95
C THR A 2 9.52 28.81 -4.35
N ASN A 3 9.37 28.79 -3.03
CA ASN A 3 9.01 27.66 -2.17
C ASN A 3 7.56 27.12 -2.34
N LEU A 4 6.91 27.35 -3.50
CA LEU A 4 5.49 27.08 -3.74
C LEU A 4 5.20 25.79 -4.53
N ASP A 5 6.22 25.04 -4.96
CA ASP A 5 6.08 23.88 -5.86
C ASP A 5 6.35 22.51 -5.22
N ILE A 6 6.70 22.45 -3.93
CA ILE A 6 7.08 21.21 -3.26
C ILE A 6 5.86 20.60 -2.58
N ILE A 7 5.47 19.40 -3.02
CA ILE A 7 4.48 18.56 -2.33
C ILE A 7 5.23 17.60 -1.43
N THR A 8 4.95 17.63 -0.12
CA THR A 8 5.52 16.68 0.85
C THR A 8 4.55 15.55 1.19
N PHE A 9 5.05 14.46 1.75
CA PHE A 9 4.17 13.38 2.21
C PHE A 9 3.31 13.84 3.40
N GLU A 10 3.87 14.69 4.26
CA GLU A 10 3.22 15.28 5.43
C GLU A 10 2.01 16.13 5.01
N ASP A 11 2.14 16.92 3.95
CA ASP A 11 1.01 17.72 3.40
C ASP A 11 -0.12 16.82 2.89
N LEU A 12 0.25 15.75 2.16
CA LEU A 12 -0.72 14.78 1.66
C LEU A 12 -1.39 14.04 2.82
N GLU A 13 -0.64 13.61 3.82
CA GLU A 13 -1.15 12.94 5.01
C GLU A 13 -2.04 13.83 5.88
N ALA A 14 -1.74 15.12 5.96
CA ALA A 14 -2.55 16.08 6.70
C ALA A 14 -3.96 16.24 6.10
N THR A 15 -4.14 15.95 4.81
CA THR A 15 -5.43 16.11 4.11
C THR A 15 -6.53 15.24 4.71
N ASP A 16 -6.28 13.94 4.89
CA ASP A 16 -7.23 13.03 5.54
C ASP A 16 -6.55 11.76 6.10
N VAL A 17 -7.17 11.18 7.11
CA VAL A 17 -6.86 9.84 7.63
C VAL A 17 -8.08 8.96 7.45
N ILE A 18 -7.89 7.92 6.64
CA ILE A 18 -8.91 6.95 6.27
C ILE A 18 -8.68 5.63 7.02
N SER A 19 -9.75 5.08 7.59
CA SER A 19 -9.79 3.69 8.08
C SER A 19 -10.85 2.92 7.30
N VAL A 20 -10.53 1.68 6.93
CA VAL A 20 -11.48 0.74 6.33
C VAL A 20 -11.44 -0.57 7.11
N GLU A 21 -12.56 -0.90 7.73
CA GLU A 21 -12.74 -2.11 8.55
C GLU A 21 -13.80 -3.03 7.95
N LEU A 22 -13.64 -4.34 8.11
CA LEU A 22 -14.62 -5.31 7.62
C LEU A 22 -15.82 -5.37 8.57
N VAL A 23 -17.04 -5.22 8.04
CA VAL A 23 -18.27 -5.45 8.82
C VAL A 23 -18.38 -6.95 9.13
N PRO A 24 -18.51 -7.35 10.42
CA PRO A 24 -18.56 -8.77 10.79
C PRO A 24 -19.75 -9.52 10.18
N GLU A 25 -20.90 -8.83 10.11
CA GLU A 25 -22.13 -9.40 9.59
C GLU A 25 -22.20 -9.31 8.06
N ARG A 26 -22.40 -10.46 7.41
CA ARG A 26 -22.67 -10.51 5.97
C ARG A 26 -24.15 -10.29 5.72
N LYS A 27 -24.48 -9.26 4.95
CA LYS A 27 -25.87 -8.93 4.57
C LYS A 27 -26.26 -9.56 3.23
N GLY A 28 -27.56 -9.69 2.97
CA GLY A 28 -28.13 -10.22 1.73
C GLY A 28 -28.91 -11.52 1.92
N LEU A 29 -30.15 -11.56 1.40
CA LEU A 29 -31.09 -12.67 1.58
C LEU A 29 -30.75 -13.91 0.73
N ILE A 30 -30.15 -13.72 -0.45
CA ILE A 30 -29.85 -14.80 -1.42
C ILE A 30 -28.36 -14.86 -1.75
N LEU A 31 -27.71 -13.70 -1.90
CA LEU A 31 -26.27 -13.57 -2.12
C LEU A 31 -25.70 -12.70 -1.01
N LYS A 32 -25.01 -13.34 -0.06
CA LYS A 32 -24.34 -12.63 1.02
C LYS A 32 -23.19 -11.78 0.46
N HIS A 33 -23.19 -10.47 0.74
CA HIS A 33 -22.09 -9.57 0.41
C HIS A 33 -21.36 -9.10 1.66
N CYS A 34 -20.09 -8.72 1.48
CA CYS A 34 -19.29 -8.09 2.52
C CYS A 34 -19.44 -6.57 2.43
N GLU A 35 -19.51 -5.94 3.58
CA GLU A 35 -19.53 -4.49 3.75
C GLU A 35 -18.30 -4.05 4.55
N TYR A 36 -17.99 -2.77 4.46
CA TYR A 36 -16.87 -2.14 5.14
C TYR A 36 -17.36 -0.90 5.87
N TYR A 37 -16.89 -0.71 7.10
CA TYR A 37 -16.94 0.60 7.75
C TYR A 37 -15.82 1.45 7.17
N VAL A 38 -16.18 2.60 6.62
CA VAL A 38 -15.27 3.56 6.02
C VAL A 38 -15.33 4.83 6.85
N SER A 39 -14.21 5.17 7.50
CA SER A 39 -14.10 6.35 8.37
C SER A 39 -13.20 7.39 7.75
N SER A 40 -13.63 8.65 7.76
CA SER A 40 -12.82 9.82 7.38
C SER A 40 -12.62 10.73 8.58
N ARG A 41 -11.37 11.03 8.91
CA ARG A 41 -11.03 11.97 9.99
C ARG A 41 -11.39 13.40 9.59
N ARG A 42 -11.12 13.79 8.35
CA ARG A 42 -11.41 15.13 7.81
C ARG A 42 -12.89 15.48 7.92
N HIS A 43 -13.76 14.51 7.67
CA HIS A 43 -15.21 14.72 7.67
C HIS A 43 -15.89 14.33 8.99
N GLY A 44 -15.21 13.61 9.88
CA GLY A 44 -15.80 13.13 11.13
C GLY A 44 -16.93 12.12 10.92
N THR A 45 -16.87 11.36 9.82
CA THR A 45 -17.94 10.43 9.41
C THR A 45 -17.44 8.99 9.39
N THR A 46 -18.35 8.07 9.69
CA THR A 46 -18.20 6.64 9.41
C THR A 46 -19.42 6.17 8.65
N VAL A 47 -19.22 5.64 7.45
CA VAL A 47 -20.28 5.15 6.57
C VAL A 47 -20.04 3.69 6.21
N THR A 48 -21.12 2.98 5.86
CA THR A 48 -21.02 1.60 5.38
C THR A 48 -20.95 1.58 3.86
N ARG A 49 -19.99 0.83 3.32
CA ARG A 49 -19.79 0.66 1.87
C ARG A 49 -19.57 -0.79 1.50
N ARG A 50 -20.05 -1.22 0.33
CA ARG A 50 -19.68 -2.50 -0.30
C ARG A 50 -18.63 -2.29 -1.37
N TYR A 51 -17.89 -3.34 -1.71
CA TYR A 51 -16.84 -3.29 -2.74
C TYR A 51 -17.30 -2.68 -4.08
N ASN A 52 -18.53 -2.96 -4.53
CA ASN A 52 -19.04 -2.41 -5.80
C ASN A 52 -19.24 -0.88 -5.77
N GLU A 53 -19.42 -0.27 -4.60
CA GLU A 53 -19.50 1.20 -4.49
C GLU A 53 -18.11 1.84 -4.67
N PHE A 54 -17.05 1.19 -4.18
CA PHE A 54 -15.68 1.60 -4.50
C PHE A 54 -15.40 1.51 -6.00
N VAL A 55 -15.86 0.43 -6.66
CA VAL A 55 -15.75 0.27 -8.13
C VAL A 55 -16.45 1.41 -8.84
N GLN A 56 -17.68 1.73 -8.45
CA GLN A 56 -18.44 2.83 -9.05
C GLN A 56 -17.73 4.18 -8.89
N LEU A 57 -17.18 4.48 -7.70
CA LEU A 57 -16.41 5.70 -7.47
C LEU A 57 -15.13 5.73 -8.33
N CYS A 58 -14.42 4.61 -8.40
CA CYS A 58 -13.22 4.48 -9.23
C CYS A 58 -13.53 4.69 -10.72
N ASP A 59 -14.65 4.17 -11.21
CA ASP A 59 -15.10 4.35 -12.60
C ASP A 59 -15.43 5.82 -12.87
N VAL A 60 -16.10 6.50 -11.93
CA VAL A 60 -16.38 7.95 -12.00
C VAL A 60 -15.08 8.74 -12.08
N PHE A 61 -14.10 8.47 -11.22
CA PHE A 61 -12.81 9.17 -11.30
C PHE A 61 -12.03 8.86 -12.56
N CYS A 62 -12.01 7.62 -13.04
CA CYS A 62 -11.34 7.30 -14.30
C CYS A 62 -11.93 8.05 -15.49
N ALA A 63 -13.25 8.31 -15.48
CA ALA A 63 -13.94 9.05 -16.53
C ALA A 63 -13.80 10.57 -16.37
N LYS A 64 -13.89 11.09 -15.15
CA LYS A 64 -13.82 12.53 -14.83
C LYS A 64 -12.39 13.07 -14.89
N TYR A 65 -11.40 12.27 -14.50
CA TYR A 65 -10.00 12.68 -14.33
C TYR A 65 -9.04 11.83 -15.17
N PRO A 66 -9.13 11.87 -16.51
CA PRO A 66 -8.30 11.04 -17.37
C PRO A 66 -6.79 11.37 -17.26
N TYR A 67 -6.45 12.58 -16.80
CA TYR A 67 -5.08 13.08 -16.68
C TYR A 67 -4.51 12.97 -15.24
N ARG A 68 -5.24 12.38 -14.31
CA ARG A 68 -4.83 12.17 -12.91
C ARG A 68 -4.41 10.73 -12.62
N ALA A 69 -3.53 10.53 -11.64
CA ALA A 69 -3.06 9.21 -11.25
C ALA A 69 -4.07 8.54 -10.30
N VAL A 70 -5.01 7.77 -10.85
CA VAL A 70 -5.96 6.95 -10.07
C VAL A 70 -5.42 5.53 -9.94
N CYS A 71 -5.19 5.07 -8.70
CA CYS A 71 -4.75 3.71 -8.42
C CYS A 71 -5.81 2.67 -8.80
N ARG A 72 -5.37 1.46 -9.15
CA ARG A 72 -6.31 0.34 -9.38
C ARG A 72 -6.87 -0.18 -8.08
N LEU A 73 -8.14 -0.56 -8.10
CA LEU A 73 -8.75 -1.33 -7.04
C LEU A 73 -8.22 -2.77 -7.02
N PRO A 74 -8.22 -3.45 -5.85
CA PRO A 74 -7.95 -4.88 -5.78
C PRO A 74 -8.95 -5.66 -6.66
N PRO A 75 -8.57 -6.79 -7.28
CA PRO A 75 -9.38 -7.44 -8.30
C PRO A 75 -10.74 -7.93 -7.77
N LYS A 76 -11.75 -7.81 -8.65
CA LYS A 76 -13.09 -8.36 -8.43
C LYS A 76 -13.07 -9.88 -8.58
N ARG A 77 -12.62 -10.58 -7.54
CA ARG A 77 -12.81 -12.03 -7.46
C ARG A 77 -14.23 -12.32 -7.00
N VAL A 78 -15.01 -13.00 -7.85
CA VAL A 78 -16.27 -13.64 -7.47
C VAL A 78 -15.87 -14.91 -6.72
N VAL A 79 -16.07 -14.92 -5.41
CA VAL A 79 -15.79 -16.11 -4.60
C VAL A 79 -17.11 -16.59 -4.00
N VAL A 80 -17.48 -17.81 -4.36
CA VAL A 80 -18.65 -18.50 -3.79
C VAL A 80 -18.46 -18.55 -2.27
N GLY A 81 -19.46 -18.08 -1.52
CA GLY A 81 -19.38 -18.02 -0.05
C GLY A 81 -18.58 -16.84 0.53
N GLY A 82 -18.31 -15.78 -0.24
CA GLY A 82 -17.78 -14.52 0.31
C GLY A 82 -16.26 -14.44 0.51
N GLY A 83 -15.51 -15.48 0.12
CA GLY A 83 -14.04 -15.49 0.19
C GLY A 83 -13.46 -15.91 1.54
N SER A 84 -12.19 -16.35 1.53
CA SER A 84 -11.46 -16.73 2.75
C SER A 84 -11.18 -15.51 3.64
N PRO A 85 -11.00 -15.68 4.96
CA PRO A 85 -10.65 -14.57 5.86
C PRO A 85 -9.41 -13.80 5.40
N VAL A 86 -8.36 -14.53 4.96
CA VAL A 86 -7.12 -13.95 4.40
C VAL A 86 -7.41 -13.09 3.17
N PHE A 87 -8.30 -13.55 2.28
CA PHE A 87 -8.69 -12.81 1.10
C PHE A 87 -9.44 -11.51 1.46
N LEU A 88 -10.38 -11.57 2.39
CA LEU A 88 -11.15 -10.41 2.84
C LEU A 88 -10.25 -9.37 3.50
N GLN A 89 -9.29 -9.80 4.32
CA GLN A 89 -8.35 -8.90 4.97
C GLN A 89 -7.41 -8.22 3.97
N ARG A 90 -6.88 -8.97 2.98
CA ARG A 90 -6.07 -8.40 1.89
C ARG A 90 -6.85 -7.40 1.05
N ARG A 91 -8.12 -7.69 0.75
CA ARG A 91 -9.00 -6.77 0.02
C ARG A 91 -9.25 -5.50 0.83
N ARG A 92 -9.62 -5.63 2.11
CA ARG A 92 -9.83 -4.49 3.02
C ARG A 92 -8.58 -3.60 3.09
N ALA A 93 -7.39 -4.18 3.26
CA ALA A 93 -6.12 -3.44 3.26
C ALA A 93 -5.90 -2.64 1.98
N ALA A 94 -6.16 -3.27 0.82
CA ALA A 94 -6.03 -2.61 -0.47
C ALA A 94 -7.10 -1.52 -0.69
N LEU A 95 -8.33 -1.71 -0.20
CA LEU A 95 -9.37 -0.68 -0.23
C LEU A 95 -9.00 0.52 0.65
N GLN A 96 -8.44 0.28 1.84
CA GLN A 96 -7.91 1.35 2.70
C GLN A 96 -6.85 2.15 1.97
N ARG A 97 -5.79 1.51 1.44
CA ARG A 97 -4.73 2.22 0.71
C ARG A 97 -5.26 2.99 -0.50
N TRP A 98 -6.14 2.37 -1.28
CA TRP A 98 -6.75 3.02 -2.45
C TRP A 98 -7.49 4.30 -2.03
N LEU A 99 -8.36 4.21 -1.03
CA LEU A 99 -9.15 5.35 -0.58
C LEU A 99 -8.27 6.41 0.12
N THR A 100 -7.24 5.99 0.86
CA THR A 100 -6.23 6.89 1.43
C THR A 100 -5.56 7.71 0.33
N LEU A 101 -5.10 7.09 -0.76
CA LEU A 101 -4.44 7.82 -1.85
C LEU A 101 -5.40 8.81 -2.53
N VAL A 102 -6.66 8.40 -2.75
CA VAL A 102 -7.71 9.27 -3.31
C VAL A 102 -8.02 10.45 -2.38
N ALA A 103 -8.25 10.18 -1.09
CA ALA A 103 -8.64 11.20 -0.11
C ALA A 103 -7.50 12.15 0.28
N ARG A 104 -6.26 11.78 -0.01
CA ARG A 104 -5.06 12.63 0.18
C ARG A 104 -4.60 13.33 -1.09
N HIS A 105 -5.22 13.05 -2.23
CA HIS A 105 -4.80 13.61 -3.52
C HIS A 105 -5.17 15.10 -3.61
N PRO A 106 -4.26 16.00 -4.03
CA PRO A 106 -4.52 17.45 -4.05
C PRO A 106 -5.80 17.87 -4.78
N VAL A 107 -6.08 17.25 -5.93
CA VAL A 107 -7.33 17.44 -6.70
C VAL A 107 -8.48 16.56 -6.21
N LEU A 108 -8.33 15.23 -6.21
CA LEU A 108 -9.46 14.30 -5.97
C LEU A 108 -10.06 14.42 -4.56
N ALA A 109 -9.27 14.82 -3.56
CA ALA A 109 -9.74 15.01 -2.19
C ALA A 109 -10.82 16.09 -2.05
N HIS A 110 -10.95 16.97 -3.05
CA HIS A 110 -11.92 18.08 -3.06
C HIS A 110 -13.15 17.77 -3.91
N ASP A 111 -13.22 16.57 -4.50
CA ASP A 111 -14.31 16.20 -5.39
C ASP A 111 -15.62 15.92 -4.63
N ALA A 112 -16.73 16.39 -5.20
CA ALA A 112 -18.06 16.23 -4.61
C ALA A 112 -18.47 14.76 -4.51
N ASP A 113 -18.12 13.93 -5.50
CA ASP A 113 -18.48 12.51 -5.53
C ASP A 113 -17.71 11.74 -4.43
N LEU A 114 -16.46 12.14 -4.14
CA LEU A 114 -15.71 11.61 -2.98
C LEU A 114 -16.41 11.98 -1.68
N ARG A 115 -16.81 13.25 -1.53
CA ARG A 115 -17.48 13.73 -0.31
C ARG A 115 -18.79 12.99 -0.07
N THR A 116 -19.62 12.82 -1.10
CA THR A 116 -20.84 11.99 -1.04
C THR A 116 -20.50 10.56 -0.64
N PHE A 117 -19.45 9.97 -1.23
CA PHE A 117 -19.00 8.63 -0.87
C PHE A 117 -18.48 8.52 0.58
N LEU A 118 -17.91 9.56 1.18
CA LEU A 118 -17.41 9.53 2.56
C LEU A 118 -18.46 9.92 3.61
N CYS A 119 -19.49 10.67 3.22
CA CYS A 119 -20.40 11.32 4.18
C CYS A 119 -21.84 10.78 4.15
N GLU A 120 -22.34 10.33 3.01
CA GLU A 120 -23.77 10.01 2.86
C GLU A 120 -24.08 8.52 3.12
N SER A 121 -25.27 8.18 3.62
CA SER A 121 -25.65 6.78 3.82
C SER A 121 -25.85 6.02 2.49
N SER A 122 -26.23 6.74 1.42
CA SER A 122 -26.40 6.17 0.08
C SER A 122 -25.69 7.04 -0.96
N SER A 123 -24.64 6.51 -1.59
CA SER A 123 -23.95 7.21 -2.67
C SER A 123 -24.53 6.79 -4.03
N ARG A 124 -25.36 7.64 -4.64
CA ARG A 124 -25.72 7.50 -6.06
C ARG A 124 -24.74 8.33 -6.86
N LEU A 125 -23.76 7.67 -7.48
CA LEU A 125 -22.74 8.32 -8.30
C LEU A 125 -23.11 8.21 -9.77
N ASP A 126 -23.33 9.34 -10.43
CA ASP A 126 -23.65 9.39 -11.84
C ASP A 126 -22.39 9.36 -12.71
N LYS A 127 -22.53 8.86 -13.95
CA LYS A 127 -21.43 8.92 -14.91
C LYS A 127 -21.16 10.39 -15.29
N PRO A 128 -19.91 10.86 -15.21
CA PRO A 128 -19.58 12.23 -15.56
C PRO A 128 -19.83 12.47 -17.06
N LYS A 129 -20.44 13.62 -17.38
CA LYS A 129 -20.69 14.04 -18.77
C LYS A 129 -19.46 14.69 -19.42
N HIS A 130 -18.60 15.27 -18.60
CA HIS A 130 -17.44 16.05 -19.01
C HIS A 130 -16.22 15.64 -18.19
N ASP A 131 -15.05 15.65 -18.82
CA ASP A 131 -13.77 15.44 -18.16
C ASP A 131 -13.26 16.74 -17.51
N GLU A 132 -12.23 16.61 -16.67
CA GLU A 132 -11.61 17.72 -15.94
C GLU A 132 -11.11 18.84 -16.85
N PHE A 133 -10.70 18.54 -18.09
CA PHE A 133 -10.25 19.56 -19.03
C PHE A 133 -11.43 20.43 -19.51
N VAL A 134 -12.56 19.81 -19.83
CA VAL A 134 -13.78 20.55 -20.20
C VAL A 134 -14.32 21.33 -19.00
N LEU A 135 -14.27 20.76 -17.80
CA LEU A 135 -14.75 21.39 -16.57
C LEU A 135 -13.87 22.56 -16.09
N ALA A 136 -12.55 22.49 -16.26
CA ALA A 136 -11.63 23.58 -15.94
C ALA A 136 -11.84 24.82 -16.83
N GLY A 137 -12.47 24.65 -17.99
CA GLY A 137 -12.66 25.71 -18.98
C GLY A 137 -11.36 26.12 -19.67
N THR A 138 -11.45 27.00 -20.66
CA THR A 138 -10.27 27.51 -21.39
C THR A 138 -9.58 28.69 -20.69
N GLN A 139 -9.70 28.82 -19.36
CA GLN A 139 -9.39 30.05 -18.63
C GLN A 139 -7.89 30.36 -18.45
N ASP A 140 -6.99 29.45 -18.85
CA ASP A 140 -5.55 29.72 -18.71
C ASP A 140 -5.00 30.42 -19.96
N GLU A 141 -5.19 31.74 -19.99
CA GLU A 141 -4.51 32.67 -20.92
C GLU A 141 -3.24 33.29 -20.30
N SER A 142 -2.72 32.74 -19.20
CA SER A 142 -1.38 33.12 -18.75
C SER A 142 -0.37 32.65 -19.80
N PRO A 143 0.54 33.51 -20.29
CA PRO A 143 1.58 33.09 -21.20
C PRO A 143 2.43 32.02 -20.49
N ALA A 144 2.30 30.77 -20.93
CA ALA A 144 2.98 29.64 -20.33
C ALA A 144 4.50 29.88 -20.36
N GLN A 145 5.11 29.95 -19.18
CA GLN A 145 6.56 30.19 -19.02
C GLN A 145 7.41 29.06 -19.61
N ILE A 146 6.82 27.88 -19.84
CA ILE A 146 7.49 26.67 -20.32
C ILE A 146 6.87 26.23 -21.65
N SER A 147 7.71 25.94 -22.63
CA SER A 147 7.31 25.41 -23.94
C SER A 147 6.77 23.98 -23.86
N ILE A 148 5.98 23.54 -24.84
CA ILE A 148 5.47 22.16 -24.89
C ILE A 148 6.62 21.15 -24.98
N ASP A 149 7.70 21.49 -25.70
CA ASP A 149 8.85 20.62 -25.87
C ASP A 149 9.63 20.44 -24.56
N GLU A 150 9.80 21.52 -23.78
CA GLU A 150 10.39 21.44 -22.44
C GLU A 150 9.53 20.62 -21.48
N MET A 151 8.20 20.80 -21.51
CA MET A 151 7.27 19.98 -20.70
C MET A 151 7.33 18.50 -21.08
N GLN A 152 7.45 18.20 -22.38
CA GLN A 152 7.59 16.83 -22.88
C GLN A 152 8.90 16.19 -22.45
N ALA A 153 10.02 16.94 -22.51
CA ALA A 153 11.32 16.48 -22.04
C ALA A 153 11.29 16.21 -20.52
N ALA A 154 10.68 17.12 -19.75
CA ALA A 154 10.48 16.93 -18.31
C ALA A 154 9.64 15.69 -18.02
N PHE A 155 8.54 15.48 -18.74
CA PHE A 155 7.69 14.29 -18.60
C PHE A 155 8.47 12.99 -18.81
N VAL A 156 9.27 12.90 -19.89
CA VAL A 156 10.07 11.69 -20.18
C VAL A 156 11.09 11.43 -19.07
N SER A 157 11.76 12.49 -18.60
CA SER A 157 12.71 12.40 -17.49
C SER A 157 12.05 11.91 -16.21
N GLU A 158 10.94 12.53 -15.80
CA GLU A 158 10.18 12.17 -14.60
C GLU A 158 9.62 10.74 -14.67
N GLN A 159 9.10 10.34 -15.84
CA GLN A 159 8.60 9.00 -16.08
C GLN A 159 9.69 7.94 -15.84
N GLU A 160 10.89 8.14 -16.38
CA GLU A 160 11.97 7.16 -16.23
C GLU A 160 12.50 7.12 -14.79
N GLN A 161 12.71 8.28 -14.17
CA GLN A 161 13.15 8.35 -12.78
C GLN A 161 12.21 7.60 -11.84
N LEU A 162 10.90 7.91 -11.90
CA LEU A 162 9.91 7.28 -11.02
C LEU A 162 9.71 5.79 -11.35
N ARG A 163 9.89 5.38 -12.62
CA ARG A 163 9.89 3.95 -12.99
C ARG A 163 11.05 3.21 -12.32
N LEU A 164 12.25 3.77 -12.31
CA LEU A 164 13.41 3.14 -11.65
C LEU A 164 13.21 3.03 -10.14
N VAL A 165 12.69 4.08 -9.50
CA VAL A 165 12.34 4.06 -8.07
C VAL A 165 11.30 2.99 -7.77
N GLN A 166 10.24 2.89 -8.58
CA GLN A 166 9.23 1.85 -8.43
C GLN A 166 9.81 0.43 -8.52
N LEU A 167 10.70 0.19 -9.49
CA LEU A 167 11.37 -1.10 -9.65
C LEU A 167 12.24 -1.44 -8.43
N GLY A 168 12.99 -0.46 -7.91
CA GLY A 168 13.80 -0.60 -6.70
C GLY A 168 12.96 -0.92 -5.47
N LEU A 169 11.97 -0.07 -5.17
CA LEU A 169 11.06 -0.27 -4.04
C LEU A 169 10.31 -1.61 -4.10
N ASN A 170 9.86 -2.03 -5.28
CA ASN A 170 9.16 -3.30 -5.44
C ASN A 170 10.10 -4.50 -5.18
N ARG A 171 11.38 -4.39 -5.57
CA ARG A 171 12.39 -5.42 -5.23
C ARG A 171 12.64 -5.47 -3.72
N LEU A 172 12.78 -4.31 -3.07
CA LEU A 172 12.96 -4.21 -1.62
C LEU A 172 11.78 -4.80 -0.87
N TYR A 173 10.55 -4.41 -1.24
CA TYR A 173 9.32 -4.97 -0.68
C TYR A 173 9.28 -6.50 -0.77
N LYS A 174 9.57 -7.07 -1.95
CA LYS A 174 9.65 -8.53 -2.14
C LYS A 174 10.76 -9.21 -1.33
N ILE A 175 11.84 -8.49 -1.00
CA ILE A 175 12.87 -9.01 -0.11
C ILE A 175 12.32 -9.04 1.32
N PHE A 176 11.73 -7.95 1.80
CA PHE A 176 11.13 -7.86 3.13
C PHE A 176 10.03 -8.90 3.35
N GLU A 177 9.12 -9.09 2.39
CA GLU A 177 8.11 -10.15 2.45
C GLU A 177 8.73 -11.54 2.57
N ARG A 178 9.78 -11.83 1.79
CA ARG A 178 10.47 -13.13 1.85
C ARG A 178 11.22 -13.32 3.16
N VAL A 179 11.79 -12.26 3.73
CA VAL A 179 12.43 -12.30 5.06
C VAL A 179 11.36 -12.56 6.12
N GLY A 180 10.27 -11.80 6.12
CA GLY A 180 9.14 -11.99 7.03
C GLY A 180 8.59 -13.42 7.00
N GLY A 181 8.35 -13.97 5.80
CA GLY A 181 7.91 -15.36 5.66
C GLY A 181 8.90 -16.39 6.19
N ARG A 182 10.22 -16.15 6.09
CA ARG A 182 11.22 -17.02 6.73
C ARG A 182 11.19 -16.90 8.25
N CYS A 183 11.06 -15.68 8.79
CA CYS A 183 10.92 -15.47 10.22
C CYS A 183 9.63 -16.09 10.79
N GLU A 184 8.53 -16.10 10.03
CA GLU A 184 7.31 -16.84 10.39
C GLU A 184 7.54 -18.35 10.44
N ALA A 185 8.17 -18.91 9.42
CA ALA A 185 8.49 -20.33 9.36
C ALA A 185 9.42 -20.76 10.50
N GLU A 186 10.52 -20.02 10.72
CA GLU A 186 11.47 -20.29 11.81
C GLU A 186 10.80 -20.22 13.19
N ARG A 187 9.85 -19.29 13.39
CA ARG A 187 9.05 -19.26 14.63
C ARG A 187 8.14 -20.46 14.79
N ALA A 188 7.55 -20.96 13.71
CA ALA A 188 6.74 -22.18 13.76
C ALA A 188 7.61 -23.37 14.19
N ASP A 189 8.82 -23.49 13.62
CA ASP A 189 9.78 -24.52 13.98
C ASP A 189 10.24 -24.40 15.45
N ILE A 190 10.47 -23.19 15.96
CA ILE A 190 10.81 -22.95 17.38
C ILE A 190 9.67 -23.40 18.31
N ARG A 191 8.40 -23.16 17.96
CA ARG A 191 7.26 -23.64 18.74
C ARG A 191 7.19 -25.16 18.75
N GLU A 192 7.41 -25.80 17.60
CA GLU A 192 7.46 -27.26 17.49
C GLU A 192 8.63 -27.84 18.30
N LEU A 193 9.79 -27.21 18.26
CA LEU A 193 10.94 -27.56 19.10
C LEU A 193 10.59 -27.49 20.60
N GLY A 194 9.96 -26.40 21.04
CA GLY A 194 9.52 -26.26 22.44
C GLY A 194 8.55 -27.35 22.86
N ALA A 195 7.57 -27.67 22.00
CA ALA A 195 6.63 -28.76 22.23
C ALA A 195 7.31 -30.13 22.32
N ALA A 196 8.26 -30.41 21.41
CA ALA A 196 9.03 -31.65 21.40
C ALA A 196 9.90 -31.81 22.66
N LEU A 197 10.62 -30.74 23.05
CA LEU A 197 11.42 -30.72 24.29
C LEU A 197 10.53 -30.91 25.53
N SER A 198 9.36 -30.26 25.57
CA SER A 198 8.42 -30.42 26.68
C SER A 198 7.91 -31.86 26.79
N ALA A 199 7.59 -32.51 25.66
CA ALA A 199 7.20 -33.92 25.66
C ALA A 199 8.32 -34.83 26.21
N LEU A 200 9.56 -34.62 25.77
CA LEU A 200 10.73 -35.37 26.28
C LEU A 200 10.96 -35.14 27.78
N ALA A 201 10.75 -33.91 28.26
CA ALA A 201 10.86 -33.60 29.69
C ALA A 201 9.83 -34.35 30.55
N THR A 202 8.69 -34.76 29.98
CA THR A 202 7.64 -35.51 30.71
C THR A 202 7.76 -37.02 30.57
N ALA A 203 8.66 -37.52 29.71
CA ALA A 203 8.81 -38.96 29.48
C ALA A 203 9.25 -39.69 30.76
N PRO A 204 8.64 -40.85 31.09
CA PRO A 204 9.02 -41.64 32.26
C PRO A 204 10.48 -42.07 32.17
N ALA A 205 11.18 -42.06 33.30
CA ALA A 205 12.59 -42.47 33.33
C ALA A 205 13.00 -43.03 34.68
N GLU A 206 13.84 -44.06 34.62
CA GLU A 206 14.28 -44.87 35.75
C GLU A 206 15.72 -44.53 36.23
N PRO A 207 16.70 -44.15 35.37
CA PRO A 207 18.05 -43.84 35.84
C PRO A 207 18.21 -42.40 36.38
N PRO A 208 18.97 -42.15 37.47
CA PRO A 208 19.27 -40.81 37.99
C PRO A 208 19.93 -39.87 36.97
N ALA A 209 20.76 -40.41 36.07
CA ALA A 209 21.38 -39.66 34.99
C ALA A 209 20.37 -39.06 34.00
N TRP A 210 19.20 -39.69 33.85
CA TRP A 210 18.10 -39.19 33.02
C TRP A 210 17.35 -38.06 33.71
N LEU A 211 17.18 -38.13 35.03
CA LEU A 211 16.51 -37.08 35.81
C LEU A 211 17.25 -35.73 35.71
N ALA A 212 18.59 -35.75 35.73
CA ALA A 212 19.40 -34.55 35.56
C ALA A 212 19.26 -33.93 34.14
N VAL A 213 19.20 -34.77 33.11
CA VAL A 213 18.98 -34.32 31.72
C VAL A 213 17.57 -33.78 31.53
N ARG A 214 16.58 -34.38 32.20
CA ARG A 214 15.17 -33.95 32.15
C ARG A 214 14.98 -32.49 32.59
N HIS A 215 15.63 -32.05 33.66
CA HIS A 215 15.51 -30.67 34.13
C HIS A 215 15.98 -29.67 33.07
N ALA A 216 17.14 -29.91 32.44
CA ALA A 216 17.64 -29.02 31.40
C ALA A 216 16.82 -29.05 30.12
N ILE A 217 16.31 -30.22 29.72
CA ILE A 217 15.34 -30.31 28.62
C ILE A 217 14.10 -29.50 28.95
N LYS A 218 13.61 -29.54 30.19
CA LYS A 218 12.47 -28.73 30.64
C LYS A 218 12.78 -27.24 30.55
N THR A 219 13.94 -26.79 31.05
CA THR A 219 14.39 -25.40 30.92
C THR A 219 14.49 -24.95 29.46
N ALA A 220 15.06 -25.79 28.59
CA ALA A 220 15.14 -25.52 27.16
C ALA A 220 13.75 -25.44 26.49
N ALA A 221 12.81 -26.31 26.89
CA ALA A 221 11.43 -26.27 26.44
C ALA A 221 10.75 -24.94 26.81
N ASP A 222 10.92 -24.49 28.06
CA ASP A 222 10.33 -23.25 28.56
C ASP A 222 10.88 -22.02 27.82
N LEU A 223 12.19 -21.99 27.52
CA LEU A 223 12.82 -20.94 26.71
C LEU A 223 12.23 -20.89 25.28
N ALA A 224 12.14 -22.04 24.61
CA ALA A 224 11.61 -22.13 23.25
C ALA A 224 10.12 -21.75 23.18
N THR A 225 9.30 -22.22 24.12
CA THR A 225 7.88 -21.87 24.22
C THR A 225 7.69 -20.37 24.46
N THR A 226 8.41 -19.80 25.42
CA THR A 226 8.34 -18.36 25.75
C THR A 226 8.67 -17.50 24.53
N MET A 227 9.71 -17.87 23.78
CA MET A 227 10.08 -17.16 22.55
C MET A 227 9.06 -17.37 21.42
N GLY A 228 8.53 -18.58 21.25
CA GLY A 228 7.50 -18.89 20.26
C GLY A 228 6.17 -18.14 20.51
N GLU A 229 5.85 -17.85 21.76
CA GLU A 229 4.67 -17.10 22.19
C GLU A 229 4.91 -15.58 22.22
N SER A 230 6.18 -15.13 22.29
CA SER A 230 6.51 -13.71 22.29
C SER A 230 6.09 -13.02 20.99
N SER A 231 5.45 -11.86 21.11
CA SER A 231 5.20 -10.98 19.96
C SER A 231 6.53 -10.41 19.50
N ILE A 232 7.02 -10.86 18.34
CA ILE A 232 8.16 -10.24 17.67
C ILE A 232 7.65 -9.04 16.88
N GLU A 233 8.38 -7.93 16.92
CA GLU A 233 8.11 -6.79 16.04
C GLU A 233 8.13 -7.30 14.59
N GLU A 234 6.96 -7.26 13.95
CA GLU A 234 6.81 -7.50 12.52
C GLU A 234 6.68 -6.15 11.83
N VAL A 235 7.06 -6.11 10.55
CA VAL A 235 6.85 -4.91 9.74
C VAL A 235 5.35 -4.72 9.59
N ASP A 236 4.82 -3.68 10.22
CA ASP A 236 3.43 -3.28 10.04
C ASP A 236 3.26 -2.70 8.62
N TYR A 237 2.44 -3.37 7.81
CA TYR A 237 2.09 -2.97 6.46
C TYR A 237 0.73 -2.26 6.38
N GLU A 238 0.06 -2.12 7.52
CA GLU A 238 -1.19 -1.39 7.65
C GLU A 238 -0.95 0.04 8.14
N TYR A 239 -0.01 0.22 9.06
CA TYR A 239 0.45 1.51 9.55
C TYR A 239 1.99 1.64 9.49
N GLY A 240 2.50 2.85 9.76
CA GLY A 240 3.95 3.08 9.85
C GLY A 240 4.73 2.88 8.55
N ALA A 241 5.95 2.34 8.66
CA ALA A 241 6.91 2.29 7.56
C ALA A 241 6.51 1.32 6.44
N GLY A 242 5.97 0.14 6.77
CA GLY A 242 5.51 -0.80 5.75
C GLY A 242 4.31 -0.26 4.97
N ALA A 243 3.41 0.45 5.64
CA ALA A 243 2.30 1.15 4.99
C ALA A 243 2.78 2.23 4.01
N LYS A 244 3.79 3.03 4.39
CA LYS A 244 4.42 4.03 3.48
C LYS A 244 4.98 3.39 2.23
N ILE A 245 5.66 2.24 2.35
CA ILE A 245 6.19 1.48 1.20
C ILE A 245 5.05 1.04 0.26
N LEU A 246 3.97 0.49 0.81
CA LEU A 246 2.83 0.05 -0.01
C LEU A 246 2.09 1.21 -0.68
N LEU A 247 1.85 2.31 0.04
CA LEU A 247 1.26 3.52 -0.52
C LEU A 247 2.11 4.07 -1.67
N ALA A 248 3.44 4.08 -1.52
CA ALA A 248 4.35 4.50 -2.58
C ALA A 248 4.30 3.58 -3.80
N LEU A 249 4.25 2.27 -3.61
CA LEU A 249 4.12 1.31 -4.72
C LEU A 249 2.81 1.50 -5.48
N ASP A 250 1.70 1.72 -4.76
CA ASP A 250 0.38 1.97 -5.34
C ASP A 250 0.38 3.32 -6.10
N ALA A 251 0.89 4.40 -5.50
CA ALA A 251 0.98 5.73 -6.12
C ALA A 251 1.88 5.75 -7.38
N LEU A 252 3.07 5.14 -7.31
CA LEU A 252 3.97 4.96 -8.46
C LEU A 252 3.33 4.08 -9.54
N GLY A 253 2.52 3.09 -9.13
CA GLY A 253 1.70 2.28 -10.03
C GLY A 253 0.70 3.11 -10.81
N ALA A 254 -0.07 3.96 -10.12
CA ALA A 254 -1.03 4.86 -10.74
C ALA A 254 -0.36 5.86 -11.69
N TYR A 255 0.77 6.45 -11.29
CA TYR A 255 1.53 7.35 -12.14
C TYR A 255 2.03 6.65 -13.40
N ARG A 256 2.62 5.45 -13.28
CA ARG A 256 3.04 4.66 -14.45
C ARG A 256 1.89 4.38 -15.41
N GLU A 257 0.70 4.07 -14.88
CA GLU A 257 -0.48 3.84 -15.70
C GLU A 257 -0.97 5.10 -16.39
N LEU A 258 -0.99 6.23 -15.68
CA LEU A 258 -1.25 7.54 -16.27
C LEU A 258 -0.29 7.81 -17.42
N CYS A 259 1.02 7.68 -17.23
CA CYS A 259 2.00 7.86 -18.30
C CYS A 259 1.69 6.96 -19.49
N GLY A 260 1.34 5.69 -19.27
CA GLY A 260 0.95 4.77 -20.33
C GLY A 260 -0.34 5.18 -21.07
N ARG A 261 -1.34 5.73 -20.36
CA ARG A 261 -2.55 6.30 -20.99
C ARG A 261 -2.21 7.52 -21.82
N LEU A 262 -1.38 8.42 -21.28
CA LEU A 262 -0.95 9.64 -21.94
C LEU A 262 -0.12 9.35 -23.18
N THR A 263 0.88 8.46 -23.12
CA THR A 263 1.63 8.07 -24.30
C THR A 263 0.68 7.57 -25.39
N ARG A 264 -0.24 6.64 -25.10
CA ARG A 264 -1.20 6.14 -26.11
C ARG A 264 -2.19 7.19 -26.60
N GLY A 265 -2.78 7.97 -25.70
CA GLY A 265 -3.85 8.94 -26.02
C GLY A 265 -3.34 10.23 -26.66
N LEU A 266 -2.23 10.79 -26.17
CA LEU A 266 -1.61 12.00 -26.71
C LEU A 266 -1.06 11.77 -28.12
N HIS A 267 -0.62 10.55 -28.48
CA HIS A 267 -0.26 10.24 -29.86
C HIS A 267 -1.45 10.40 -30.81
N GLY A 268 -2.64 9.94 -30.41
CA GLY A 268 -3.86 10.10 -31.20
C GLY A 268 -4.28 11.57 -31.34
N GLU A 269 -4.28 12.32 -30.24
CA GLU A 269 -4.64 13.75 -30.24
C GLU A 269 -3.62 14.61 -31.02
N ARG A 270 -2.31 14.32 -30.90
CA ARG A 270 -1.26 14.98 -31.69
C ARG A 270 -1.35 14.67 -33.16
N ALA A 271 -1.56 13.40 -33.53
CA ALA A 271 -1.75 13.01 -34.93
C ALA A 271 -2.99 13.69 -35.53
N ALA A 272 -4.10 13.75 -34.79
CA ALA A 272 -5.32 14.45 -35.20
C ALA A 272 -5.09 15.97 -35.33
N ALA A 273 -4.36 16.60 -34.40
CA ALA A 273 -4.05 18.02 -34.44
C ALA A 273 -3.10 18.39 -35.60
N ALA A 274 -2.15 17.51 -35.92
CA ALA A 274 -1.23 17.68 -37.04
C ALA A 274 -1.91 17.46 -38.40
N ALA A 275 -2.92 16.60 -38.47
CA ALA A 275 -3.73 16.37 -39.66
C ALA A 275 -4.78 17.47 -39.91
N ALA A 276 -5.17 18.20 -38.85
CA ALA A 276 -6.12 19.32 -38.96
C ALA A 276 -5.46 20.59 -39.53
N GLN A 277 -6.26 21.46 -40.14
CA GLN A 277 -5.77 22.78 -40.57
C GLN A 277 -5.20 23.53 -39.36
N ALA A 278 -3.96 24.04 -39.49
CA ALA A 278 -3.16 24.54 -38.38
C ALA A 278 -3.86 25.62 -37.52
N HIS A 279 -4.77 26.39 -38.12
CA HIS A 279 -5.53 27.47 -37.50
C HIS A 279 -6.99 27.13 -37.19
N SER A 280 -7.42 25.89 -37.37
CA SER A 280 -8.79 25.49 -37.02
C SER A 280 -9.01 25.52 -35.51
N ALA A 281 -10.23 25.87 -35.08
CA ALA A 281 -10.60 25.83 -33.66
C ALA A 281 -10.38 24.43 -33.04
N ALA A 282 -10.59 23.37 -33.82
CA ALA A 282 -10.32 21.99 -33.42
C ALA A 282 -8.83 21.74 -33.14
N ALA A 283 -7.92 22.19 -34.03
CA ALA A 283 -6.48 22.07 -33.80
C ALA A 283 -6.02 22.85 -32.56
N THR A 284 -6.57 24.05 -32.34
CA THR A 284 -6.28 24.85 -31.15
C THR A 284 -6.73 24.15 -29.86
N LEU A 285 -7.94 23.58 -29.85
CA LEU A 285 -8.47 22.85 -28.70
C LEU A 285 -7.61 21.62 -28.37
N LEU A 286 -7.19 20.85 -29.38
CA LEU A 286 -6.31 19.69 -29.19
C LEU A 286 -4.95 20.09 -28.62
N ARG A 287 -4.36 21.22 -29.05
CA ARG A 287 -3.10 21.73 -28.46
C ARG A 287 -3.28 22.16 -27.01
N LYS A 288 -4.39 22.84 -26.67
CA LYS A 288 -4.71 23.22 -25.28
C LYS A 288 -4.87 21.98 -24.39
N ARG A 289 -5.63 20.97 -24.87
CA ARG A 289 -5.82 19.69 -24.18
C ARG A 289 -4.50 18.93 -23.97
N HIS A 290 -3.65 18.91 -24.99
CA HIS A 290 -2.32 18.31 -24.90
C HIS A 290 -1.43 18.99 -23.86
N ARG A 291 -1.38 20.33 -23.85
CA ARG A 291 -0.65 21.09 -22.82
C ARG A 291 -1.20 20.80 -21.43
N PHE A 292 -2.51 20.85 -21.27
CA PHE A 292 -3.17 20.55 -20.00
C PHE A 292 -2.81 19.15 -19.47
N ALA A 293 -2.81 18.15 -20.35
CA ALA A 293 -2.42 16.78 -20.00
C ALA A 293 -0.96 16.68 -19.52
N LEU A 294 -0.03 17.40 -20.16
CA LEU A 294 1.36 17.46 -19.71
C LEU A 294 1.49 18.18 -18.36
N THR A 295 0.78 19.28 -18.15
CA THR A 295 0.74 19.99 -16.86
C THR A 295 0.28 19.05 -15.75
N CYS A 296 -0.87 18.40 -15.93
CA CYS A 296 -1.40 17.44 -14.97
C CYS A 296 -0.36 16.35 -14.69
N CYS A 297 0.24 15.76 -15.72
CA CYS A 297 1.21 14.69 -15.51
C CYS A 297 2.43 15.11 -14.68
N LEU A 298 2.93 16.35 -14.87
CA LEU A 298 4.03 16.88 -14.07
C LEU A 298 3.60 17.19 -12.63
N GLU A 299 2.35 17.59 -12.41
CA GLU A 299 1.77 17.69 -11.05
C GLU A 299 1.68 16.31 -10.37
N GLU A 300 1.19 15.31 -11.10
CA GLU A 300 1.07 13.93 -10.60
C GLU A 300 2.44 13.30 -10.29
N SER A 301 3.49 13.67 -11.03
CA SER A 301 4.85 13.19 -10.75
C SER A 301 5.36 13.70 -9.39
N ARG A 302 5.01 14.94 -9.00
CA ARG A 302 5.34 15.51 -7.69
C ARG A 302 4.62 14.75 -6.56
N VAL A 303 3.35 14.41 -6.75
CA VAL A 303 2.59 13.60 -5.78
C VAL A 303 3.22 12.21 -5.63
N ALA A 304 3.52 11.53 -6.75
CA ALA A 304 4.16 10.21 -6.72
C ALA A 304 5.56 10.25 -6.07
N ARG A 305 6.32 11.33 -6.31
CA ARG A 305 7.63 11.57 -5.70
C ARG A 305 7.56 11.76 -4.20
N ALA A 306 6.54 12.46 -3.69
CA ALA A 306 6.33 12.64 -2.25
C ALA A 306 6.16 11.29 -1.54
N TYR A 307 5.30 10.42 -2.07
CA TYR A 307 5.14 9.06 -1.52
C TYR A 307 6.42 8.23 -1.65
N ALA A 308 7.09 8.29 -2.80
CA ALA A 308 8.33 7.55 -3.02
C ALA A 308 9.43 7.97 -2.04
N LEU A 309 9.59 9.27 -1.80
CA LEU A 309 10.57 9.80 -0.86
C LEU A 309 10.26 9.32 0.56
N ALA A 310 9.01 9.43 1.02
CA ALA A 310 8.61 8.96 2.35
C ALA A 310 8.85 7.45 2.54
N ALA A 311 8.68 6.63 1.49
CA ALA A 311 8.99 5.21 1.54
C ALA A 311 10.50 4.93 1.62
N LEU A 312 11.32 5.70 0.90
CA LEU A 312 12.78 5.59 0.94
C LEU A 312 13.34 6.03 2.29
N GLU A 313 12.83 7.13 2.84
CA GLU A 313 13.21 7.69 4.12
C GLU A 313 12.79 6.85 5.32
N CYS A 314 11.92 5.85 5.14
CA CYS A 314 11.52 4.93 6.20
C CYS A 314 12.14 3.52 6.06
N LEU A 315 13.03 3.28 5.08
CA LEU A 315 13.62 1.95 4.85
C LEU A 315 14.44 1.41 6.02
N GLN A 316 15.03 2.28 6.84
CA GLN A 316 15.76 1.87 8.04
C GLN A 316 14.87 1.13 9.04
N GLU A 317 13.56 1.39 9.05
CA GLU A 317 12.66 0.84 10.07
C GLU A 317 12.33 -0.65 9.84
N PRO A 318 11.94 -1.10 8.63
CA PRO A 318 11.85 -2.53 8.33
C PRO A 318 13.18 -3.26 8.52
N LEU A 319 14.30 -2.63 8.16
CA LEU A 319 15.63 -3.22 8.34
C LEU A 319 15.96 -3.42 9.83
N ARG A 320 15.70 -2.41 10.67
CA ARG A 320 15.82 -2.49 12.13
C ARG A 320 14.95 -3.61 12.69
N THR A 321 13.68 -3.64 12.28
CA THR A 321 12.70 -4.64 12.70
C THR A 321 13.18 -6.06 12.42
N HIS A 322 13.63 -6.33 11.20
CA HIS A 322 14.20 -7.63 10.83
C HIS A 322 15.49 -7.93 11.60
N GLY A 323 16.38 -6.95 11.79
CA GLY A 323 17.61 -7.12 12.55
C GLY A 323 17.35 -7.50 14.01
N VAL A 324 16.40 -6.84 14.67
CA VAL A 324 15.97 -7.17 16.03
C VAL A 324 15.38 -8.57 16.10
N ALA A 325 14.52 -8.94 15.15
CA ALA A 325 13.94 -10.28 15.08
C ALA A 325 15.01 -11.37 14.99
N HIS A 326 15.97 -11.22 14.07
CA HIS A 326 17.08 -12.17 13.92
C HIS A 326 18.00 -12.22 15.15
N SER A 327 18.29 -11.07 15.77
CA SER A 327 19.11 -11.03 16.99
C SER A 327 18.46 -11.81 18.12
N ARG A 328 17.14 -11.70 18.31
CA ARG A 328 16.41 -12.44 19.34
C ARG A 328 16.47 -13.95 19.13
N ILE A 329 16.37 -14.39 17.88
CA ILE A 329 16.48 -15.81 17.53
C ILE A 329 17.90 -16.32 17.81
N ALA A 330 18.93 -15.55 17.46
CA ALA A 330 20.31 -15.90 17.78
C ALA A 330 20.54 -16.04 19.30
N THR A 331 20.00 -15.13 20.10
CA THR A 331 20.04 -15.21 21.57
C THR A 331 19.35 -16.49 22.08
N LEU A 332 18.16 -16.82 21.57
CA LEU A 332 17.47 -18.06 21.94
C LEU A 332 18.33 -19.29 21.69
N TRP A 333 18.98 -19.41 20.53
CA TRP A 333 19.84 -20.56 20.23
C TRP A 333 21.03 -20.66 21.20
N ALA A 334 21.63 -19.53 21.59
CA ALA A 334 22.69 -19.51 22.59
C ALA A 334 22.19 -19.91 24.00
N ASP A 335 20.99 -19.48 24.37
CA ASP A 335 20.36 -19.83 25.65
C ASP A 335 19.99 -21.32 25.70
N LEU A 336 19.44 -21.87 24.61
CA LEU A 336 19.16 -23.30 24.47
C LEU A 336 20.44 -24.14 24.61
N HIS A 337 21.53 -23.71 23.95
CA HIS A 337 22.82 -24.37 24.09
C HIS A 337 23.32 -24.36 25.54
N SER A 338 23.24 -23.20 26.20
CA SER A 338 23.68 -23.01 27.58
C SER A 338 22.87 -23.87 28.55
N ALA A 339 21.54 -23.89 28.40
CA ALA A 339 20.62 -24.68 29.21
C ALA A 339 20.94 -26.18 29.13
N LEU A 340 21.21 -26.70 27.93
CA LEU A 340 21.51 -28.12 27.72
C LEU A 340 22.93 -28.49 28.19
N THR A 341 23.90 -27.58 28.09
CA THR A 341 25.30 -27.82 28.46
C THR A 341 25.54 -27.82 29.97
N TYR A 342 24.77 -27.05 30.74
CA TYR A 342 24.90 -27.00 32.22
C TYR A 342 24.70 -28.37 32.90
N THR A 343 24.04 -29.33 32.23
CA THR A 343 23.92 -30.72 32.70
C THR A 343 25.24 -31.49 32.69
N HIS A 344 26.15 -31.15 31.79
CA HIS A 344 27.37 -31.90 31.54
C HIS A 344 28.48 -31.56 32.54
N THR A 345 28.50 -30.31 33.04
CA THR A 345 29.49 -29.81 34.01
C THR A 345 29.16 -30.18 35.45
N ASN A 346 27.90 -30.41 35.80
CA ASN A 346 27.49 -30.89 37.13
C ASN A 346 27.75 -32.39 37.36
N LYS A 347 28.26 -33.12 36.37
CA LYS A 347 28.65 -34.55 36.48
C LYS A 347 30.14 -34.77 36.75
N THR A 348 30.98 -33.74 36.73
CA THR A 348 32.44 -33.84 36.91
C THR A 348 32.95 -33.32 38.27
N LYS A 349 32.07 -33.18 39.26
CA LYS A 349 32.44 -32.89 40.65
C LYS A 349 31.94 -33.97 41.60
#